data_AF-A0A6A3V524-F1
#
_entry.id   AF-A0A6A3V524-F1
#
_cell.length_a   1.000
_cell.length_b   1.000
_cell.length_c   1.000
_cell.angle_alpha   90.00
_cell.angle_beta   90.00
_cell.angle_gamma   90.00
#
_symmetry.space_group_name_H-M   'P 1'
#
loop_
_entity.id
_entity.type
_entity.pdbx_description
1 polymer ?
#
loop_
_entity_poly.entity_id
_entity_poly.type
_entity_poly.pdbx_seq_one_letter_code
_entity_poly.pdbx_strand_id
1 'polypeptide(L)'
;MLQRLSSARHRVWAAWMSLQVEYQGSYSDQRLQQLGHYMDELGPLRVLLVCVLTPLPCIVLSLMKEVPPLAPPEAGVYGNGVFFARSWVVLCFMAVSALLQMGHGAPKLKLSNLQIVIVSVLAATFSDLFMVGLCALTYFPLPFGLLIVGPPFVLVIGICFTYISGPRWRADPSLFVEVQRQLVVYQCQTTLPFVYPLYILGFVSLTGWNQVIFVAVLPIIQIIAKNWISRALGDDDDQKPQCVIFVVEVYNALYVSNVLQTASSWASMAAVIVVDLVQFWVSMLDIV
;
A
#
# COMPACT_ATOMS: atom_id res chain seq x y z
N MET A 1 -19.22 0.15 41.58
CA MET A 1 -18.30 -0.59 40.66
C MET A 1 -18.81 -0.58 39.23
N LEU A 2 -20.09 -0.90 38.99
CA LEU A 2 -20.74 -0.86 37.65
C LEU A 2 -20.67 0.50 36.94
N GLN A 3 -20.82 1.63 37.65
CA GLN A 3 -20.71 2.98 37.08
C GLN A 3 -19.29 3.36 36.62
N ARG A 4 -18.25 2.86 37.29
CA ARG A 4 -16.85 3.08 36.87
C ARG A 4 -16.52 2.24 35.62
N LEU A 5 -17.06 1.03 35.54
CA LEU A 5 -16.95 0.16 34.37
C LEU A 5 -17.69 0.75 33.15
N SER A 6 -18.89 1.31 33.31
CA SER A 6 -19.60 1.98 32.20
C SER A 6 -18.88 3.25 31.74
N SER A 7 -18.34 4.04 32.67
CA SER A 7 -17.56 5.24 32.37
C SER A 7 -16.24 4.94 31.67
N ALA A 8 -15.58 3.84 32.06
CA ALA A 8 -14.37 3.36 31.40
C ALA A 8 -14.72 2.79 30.02
N ARG A 9 -15.81 2.02 29.90
CA ARG A 9 -16.29 1.51 28.61
C ARG A 9 -16.65 2.63 27.64
N HIS A 10 -17.30 3.69 28.09
CA HIS A 10 -17.59 4.87 27.25
C HIS A 10 -16.33 5.64 26.87
N ARG A 11 -15.34 5.76 27.76
CA ARG A 11 -14.06 6.40 27.40
C ARG A 11 -13.25 5.57 26.42
N VAL A 12 -13.20 4.25 26.61
CA VAL A 12 -12.57 3.31 25.69
C VAL A 12 -13.32 3.31 24.36
N TRP A 13 -14.66 3.34 24.37
CA TRP A 13 -15.48 3.43 23.17
C TRP A 13 -15.29 4.76 22.44
N ALA A 14 -15.23 5.88 23.15
CA ALA A 14 -14.98 7.19 22.54
C ALA A 14 -13.55 7.30 22.00
N ALA A 15 -12.56 6.74 22.69
CA ALA A 15 -11.19 6.63 22.21
C ALA A 15 -11.08 5.67 21.02
N TRP A 16 -11.84 4.58 21.02
CA TRP A 16 -11.92 3.64 19.92
C TRP A 16 -12.55 4.30 18.68
N MET A 17 -13.66 5.01 18.85
CA MET A 17 -14.32 5.76 17.79
C MET A 17 -13.44 6.88 17.23
N SER A 18 -12.65 7.55 18.08
CA SER A 18 -11.69 8.56 17.61
C SER A 18 -10.46 7.97 16.91
N LEU A 19 -10.19 6.68 17.09
CA LEU A 19 -9.13 5.93 16.42
C LEU A 19 -9.63 5.24 15.12
N GLN A 20 -10.93 5.01 14.96
CA GLN A 20 -11.52 4.47 13.74
C GLN A 20 -11.78 5.58 12.73
N VAL A 21 -10.69 6.05 12.12
CA VAL A 21 -10.72 7.16 11.17
C VAL A 21 -11.19 6.76 9.76
N GLU A 22 -11.54 5.48 9.58
CA GLU A 22 -12.29 4.95 8.41
C GLU A 22 -13.55 5.78 8.08
N TYR A 23 -14.11 6.45 9.09
CA TYR A 23 -15.36 7.21 9.02
C TYR A 23 -15.22 8.74 8.92
N GLN A 24 -13.99 9.28 8.85
CA GLN A 24 -13.79 10.73 8.69
C GLN A 24 -13.68 11.18 7.23
N GLY A 25 -13.91 10.27 6.27
CA GLY A 25 -14.07 10.61 4.86
C GLY A 25 -15.50 10.29 4.41
N SER A 26 -16.23 11.30 3.96
CA SER A 26 -17.52 11.14 3.28
C SER A 26 -17.32 11.13 1.77
N TYR A 27 -17.92 10.16 1.09
CA TYR A 27 -18.08 10.22 -0.36
C TYR A 27 -18.96 11.43 -0.72
N SER A 28 -18.53 12.23 -1.69
CA SER A 28 -19.33 13.36 -2.17
C SER A 28 -20.66 12.88 -2.79
N ASP A 29 -21.74 13.60 -2.49
CA ASP A 29 -23.09 13.33 -3.04
C ASP A 29 -23.06 13.22 -4.57
N GLN A 30 -22.20 14.02 -5.21
CA GLN A 30 -22.02 14.01 -6.66
C GLN A 30 -21.49 12.67 -7.18
N ARG A 31 -20.53 12.03 -6.48
CA ARG A 31 -20.02 10.71 -6.86
C ARG A 31 -21.06 9.62 -6.64
N LEU A 32 -21.80 9.69 -5.54
CA LEU A 32 -22.89 8.75 -5.24
C LEU A 32 -24.01 8.84 -6.27
N GLN A 33 -24.41 10.05 -6.67
CA GLN A 33 -25.39 10.26 -7.73
C GLN A 33 -24.91 9.74 -9.09
N GLN A 34 -23.64 9.98 -9.44
CA GLN A 34 -23.05 9.45 -10.66
C GLN A 34 -22.98 7.92 -10.66
N LEU A 35 -22.67 7.30 -9.51
CA LEU A 35 -22.69 5.85 -9.35
C LEU A 35 -24.12 5.30 -9.47
N GLY A 36 -25.10 5.97 -8.85
CA GLY A 36 -26.51 5.63 -8.95
C GLY A 36 -27.01 5.66 -10.41
N HIS A 37 -26.74 6.77 -11.12
CA HIS A 37 -27.03 6.87 -12.55
C HIS A 37 -26.34 5.77 -13.37
N TYR A 38 -25.07 5.48 -13.08
CA TYR A 38 -24.33 4.41 -13.75
C TYR A 38 -24.96 3.03 -13.50
N MET A 39 -25.41 2.76 -12.27
CA MET A 39 -26.07 1.49 -11.91
C MET A 39 -27.48 1.37 -12.48
N ASP A 40 -28.21 2.47 -12.61
CA ASP A 40 -29.57 2.50 -13.16
C ASP A 40 -29.59 2.42 -14.69
N GLU A 41 -28.60 3.02 -15.37
CA GLU A 41 -28.49 3.00 -16.84
C GLU A 41 -27.92 1.67 -17.39
N LEU A 42 -27.26 0.86 -16.55
CA LEU A 42 -26.53 -0.34 -16.98
C LEU A 42 -27.05 -1.61 -16.31
N GLY A 43 -27.11 -2.70 -17.06
CA GLY A 43 -27.52 -3.99 -16.51
C GLY A 43 -26.56 -4.50 -15.42
N PRO A 44 -27.06 -5.20 -14.39
CA PRO A 44 -26.26 -5.69 -13.25
C PRO A 44 -25.11 -6.62 -13.68
N LEU A 45 -25.28 -7.32 -14.81
CA LEU A 45 -24.23 -8.13 -15.41
C LEU A 45 -23.01 -7.30 -15.80
N ARG A 46 -23.20 -6.08 -16.33
CA ARG A 46 -22.09 -5.22 -16.73
C ARG A 46 -21.35 -4.69 -15.50
N VAL A 47 -22.06 -4.34 -14.43
CA VAL A 47 -21.45 -3.95 -13.15
C VAL A 47 -20.62 -5.11 -12.59
N LEU A 48 -21.17 -6.32 -12.56
CA LEU A 48 -20.46 -7.52 -12.13
C LEU A 48 -19.20 -7.78 -12.99
N LEU A 49 -19.34 -7.68 -14.32
CA LEU A 49 -18.22 -7.83 -15.24
C LEU A 49 -17.15 -6.77 -14.99
N VAL A 50 -17.50 -5.51 -14.75
CA VAL A 50 -16.51 -4.48 -14.40
C VAL A 50 -15.78 -4.85 -13.10
N CYS A 51 -16.47 -5.27 -12.05
CA CYS A 51 -15.84 -5.70 -10.80
C CYS A 51 -14.87 -6.87 -10.98
N VAL A 52 -15.21 -7.85 -11.82
CA VAL A 52 -14.36 -9.03 -12.07
C VAL A 52 -13.23 -8.74 -13.05
N LEU A 53 -13.49 -7.99 -14.12
CA LEU A 53 -12.49 -7.70 -15.16
C LEU A 53 -11.49 -6.62 -14.76
N THR A 54 -11.83 -5.69 -13.85
CA THR A 54 -10.91 -4.64 -13.40
C THR A 54 -9.61 -5.17 -12.77
N PRO A 55 -9.63 -6.19 -11.89
CA PRO A 55 -8.39 -6.74 -11.32
C PRO A 55 -7.65 -7.71 -12.25
N LEU A 56 -8.30 -8.29 -13.27
CA LEU A 56 -7.69 -9.31 -14.13
C LEU A 56 -6.39 -8.86 -14.82
N PRO A 57 -6.29 -7.65 -15.41
CA PRO A 57 -5.04 -7.17 -15.99
C PRO A 57 -3.89 -7.14 -14.98
N CYS A 58 -4.14 -6.68 -13.76
CA CYS A 58 -3.14 -6.63 -12.70
C CYS A 58 -2.67 -8.05 -12.31
N ILE A 59 -3.61 -9.00 -12.21
CA ILE A 59 -3.30 -10.41 -11.91
C ILE A 59 -2.48 -11.03 -13.04
N VAL A 60 -2.90 -10.84 -14.30
CA VAL A 60 -2.18 -11.35 -15.47
C VAL A 60 -0.76 -10.79 -15.52
N LEU A 61 -0.58 -9.48 -15.35
CA LEU A 61 0.76 -8.88 -15.32
C LEU A 61 1.62 -9.43 -14.19
N SER A 62 1.03 -9.64 -13.01
CA SER A 62 1.72 -10.21 -11.84
C SER A 62 2.16 -11.65 -12.11
N LEU A 63 1.30 -12.46 -12.74
CA LEU A 63 1.61 -13.84 -13.11
C LEU A 63 2.65 -13.90 -14.23
N MET A 64 2.53 -13.04 -15.26
CA MET A 64 3.48 -12.98 -16.38
C MET A 64 4.89 -12.66 -15.91
N LYS A 65 5.04 -11.79 -14.91
CA LYS A 65 6.33 -11.53 -14.27
C LYS A 65 6.93 -12.79 -13.66
N GLU A 66 6.11 -13.72 -13.17
CA GLU A 66 6.55 -14.97 -12.53
C GLU A 66 6.82 -16.14 -13.48
N VAL A 67 6.53 -16.00 -14.79
CA VAL A 67 6.76 -17.07 -15.78
C VAL A 67 8.25 -17.34 -16.11
N PRO A 68 9.12 -16.34 -16.36
CA PRO A 68 10.49 -16.61 -16.84
C PRO A 68 11.38 -17.29 -15.78
N PRO A 69 11.87 -18.53 -15.96
CA PRO A 69 12.54 -19.26 -14.89
C PRO A 69 13.74 -18.47 -14.33
N LEU A 70 13.87 -18.44 -13.00
CA LEU A 70 15.01 -17.87 -12.30
C LEU A 70 16.13 -18.91 -12.24
N ALA A 71 17.36 -18.46 -12.47
CA ALA A 71 18.54 -19.30 -12.30
C ALA A 71 18.80 -19.54 -10.79
N PRO A 72 19.54 -20.61 -10.44
CA PRO A 72 20.02 -20.79 -9.09
C PRO A 72 20.73 -19.53 -8.57
N PRO A 73 20.50 -19.10 -7.31
CA PRO A 73 21.18 -17.94 -6.75
C PRO A 73 22.71 -18.10 -6.72
N GLU A 74 23.21 -19.33 -6.71
CA GLU A 74 24.62 -19.69 -6.76
C GLU A 74 25.30 -19.27 -8.07
N ALA A 75 24.53 -19.08 -9.15
CA ALA A 75 25.04 -18.52 -10.41
C ALA A 75 25.44 -17.04 -10.29
N GLY A 76 25.17 -16.41 -9.15
CA GLY A 76 25.55 -15.04 -8.84
C GLY A 76 24.79 -14.01 -9.67
N VAL A 77 25.25 -12.76 -9.57
CA VAL A 77 24.62 -11.59 -10.20
C VAL A 77 24.54 -11.73 -11.71
N TYR A 78 25.65 -12.12 -12.34
CA TYR A 78 25.75 -12.19 -13.80
C TYR A 78 25.00 -13.37 -14.40
N GLY A 79 24.76 -14.44 -13.63
CA GLY A 79 23.92 -15.57 -14.04
C GLY A 79 22.42 -15.31 -13.91
N ASN A 80 22.02 -14.25 -13.20
CA ASN A 80 20.62 -13.97 -12.85
C ASN A 80 20.05 -12.74 -13.58
N GLY A 81 20.40 -12.52 -14.86
CA GLY A 81 19.89 -11.38 -15.64
C GLY A 81 18.34 -11.31 -15.72
N VAL A 82 17.66 -12.46 -15.72
CA VAL A 82 16.19 -12.53 -15.71
C VAL A 82 15.59 -11.95 -14.42
N PHE A 83 16.27 -12.13 -13.28
CA PHE A 83 15.85 -11.55 -12.00
C PHE A 83 15.83 -10.02 -12.09
N PHE A 84 16.90 -9.42 -12.61
CA PHE A 84 17.03 -7.97 -12.78
C PHE A 84 16.04 -7.42 -13.80
N ALA A 85 15.83 -8.12 -14.93
CA ALA A 85 14.81 -7.73 -15.91
C ALA A 85 13.40 -7.71 -15.28
N ARG A 86 13.04 -8.74 -14.50
CA ARG A 86 11.76 -8.78 -13.76
C ARG A 86 11.66 -7.65 -12.74
N SER A 87 12.73 -7.40 -11.98
CA SER A 87 12.82 -6.31 -10.99
C SER A 87 12.60 -4.96 -11.65
N TRP A 88 13.31 -4.69 -12.74
CA TRP A 88 13.23 -3.45 -13.52
C TRP A 88 11.82 -3.19 -14.08
N VAL A 89 11.15 -4.20 -14.64
CA VAL A 89 9.77 -4.06 -15.14
C VAL A 89 8.82 -3.69 -14.00
N VAL A 90 8.94 -4.33 -12.84
CA VAL A 90 8.10 -4.00 -11.67
C VAL A 90 8.36 -2.58 -11.18
N LEU A 91 9.62 -2.16 -11.08
CA LEU A 91 9.98 -0.80 -10.68
C LEU A 91 9.42 0.25 -11.66
N CYS A 92 9.45 -0.02 -12.96
CA CYS A 92 8.80 0.83 -13.96
C CYS A 92 7.29 0.97 -13.72
N PHE A 93 6.58 -0.14 -13.53
CA PHE A 93 5.14 -0.11 -13.24
C PHE A 93 4.84 0.64 -11.93
N MET A 94 5.62 0.39 -10.88
CA MET A 94 5.47 1.10 -9.60
C MET A 94 5.65 2.61 -9.76
N ALA A 95 6.65 3.05 -10.52
CA ALA A 95 6.90 4.48 -10.76
C ALA A 95 5.75 5.12 -11.55
N VAL A 96 5.26 4.45 -12.60
CA VAL A 96 4.11 4.94 -13.38
C VAL A 96 2.89 5.08 -12.48
N SER A 97 2.57 4.06 -11.69
CA SER A 97 1.43 4.08 -10.76
C SER A 97 1.58 5.18 -9.71
N ALA A 98 2.78 5.39 -9.15
CA ALA A 98 3.02 6.44 -8.16
C ALA A 98 2.83 7.84 -8.77
N LEU A 99 3.39 8.10 -9.94
CA LEU A 99 3.27 9.38 -10.63
C LEU A 99 1.84 9.68 -11.09
N LEU A 100 1.09 8.66 -11.51
CA LEU A 100 -0.33 8.79 -11.83
C LEU A 100 -1.16 9.12 -10.59
N GLN A 101 -0.93 8.42 -9.47
CA GLN A 101 -1.60 8.71 -8.19
C GLN A 101 -1.32 10.15 -7.74
N MET A 102 -0.07 10.59 -7.79
CA MET A 102 0.29 11.98 -7.49
C MET A 102 -0.42 12.98 -8.42
N GLY A 103 -0.58 12.64 -9.71
CA GLY A 103 -1.33 13.47 -10.66
C GLY A 103 -2.84 13.53 -10.40
N HIS A 104 -3.43 12.48 -9.82
CA HIS A 104 -4.83 12.46 -9.41
C HIS A 104 -5.06 13.29 -8.13
N GLY A 105 -4.15 13.18 -7.16
CA GLY A 105 -4.21 13.97 -5.93
C GLY A 105 -3.86 15.45 -6.13
N ALA A 106 -2.91 15.75 -7.02
CA ALA A 106 -2.51 17.11 -7.37
C ALA A 106 -2.73 17.42 -8.87
N PRO A 107 -3.97 17.64 -9.34
CA PRO A 107 -4.27 17.79 -10.77
C PRO A 107 -3.48 18.91 -11.46
N LYS A 108 -3.23 20.02 -10.75
CA LYS A 108 -2.44 21.17 -11.26
C LYS A 108 -0.96 20.84 -11.50
N LEU A 109 -0.48 19.70 -11.00
CA LEU A 109 0.90 19.22 -11.12
C LEU A 109 1.01 17.94 -11.95
N LYS A 110 -0.07 17.55 -12.64
CA LYS A 110 -0.07 16.39 -13.51
C LYS A 110 1.06 16.47 -14.52
N LEU A 111 1.86 15.41 -14.57
CA LEU A 111 2.92 15.24 -15.56
C LEU A 111 2.32 14.76 -16.89
N SER A 112 2.99 15.09 -17.99
CA SER A 112 2.67 14.49 -19.30
C SER A 112 2.98 12.98 -19.28
N ASN A 113 2.24 12.18 -20.06
CA ASN A 113 2.48 10.73 -20.16
C ASN A 113 3.94 10.42 -20.56
N LEU A 114 4.54 11.22 -21.44
CA LEU A 114 5.94 11.06 -21.82
C LEU A 114 6.88 11.32 -20.63
N GLN A 115 6.61 12.35 -19.84
CA GLN A 115 7.39 12.64 -18.63
C GLN A 115 7.28 11.50 -17.62
N ILE A 116 6.07 10.95 -17.42
CA ILE A 116 5.85 9.81 -16.53
C ILE A 116 6.70 8.61 -16.98
N VAL A 117 6.68 8.27 -18.27
CA VAL A 117 7.47 7.16 -18.82
C VAL A 117 8.97 7.40 -18.62
N ILE A 118 9.47 8.59 -18.96
CA ILE A 118 10.89 8.92 -18.82
C ILE A 118 11.34 8.81 -17.36
N VAL A 119 10.61 9.43 -16.44
CA VAL A 119 10.95 9.39 -15.00
C VAL A 119 10.91 7.96 -14.47
N SER A 120 9.93 7.17 -14.90
CA SER A 120 9.77 5.77 -14.47
C SER A 120 10.94 4.91 -14.93
N VAL A 121 11.32 5.02 -16.20
CA VAL A 121 12.46 4.28 -16.78
C VAL A 121 13.77 4.72 -16.11
N LEU A 122 13.97 6.02 -15.88
CA LEU A 122 15.18 6.52 -15.20
C LEU A 122 15.27 6.00 -13.77
N ALA A 123 14.18 6.09 -12.99
CA ALA A 123 14.16 5.64 -11.60
C ALA A 123 14.38 4.12 -11.47
N ALA A 124 13.71 3.33 -12.30
CA ALA A 124 13.88 1.88 -12.33
C ALA A 124 15.31 1.49 -12.73
N THR A 125 15.84 2.09 -13.80
CA THR A 125 17.18 1.77 -14.31
C THR A 125 18.27 2.12 -13.30
N PHE A 126 18.21 3.32 -12.71
CA PHE A 126 19.20 3.74 -11.72
C PHE A 126 19.20 2.84 -10.48
N SER A 127 18.00 2.50 -9.97
CA SER A 127 17.87 1.70 -8.76
C SER A 127 18.26 0.25 -8.97
N ASP A 128 17.92 -0.33 -10.12
CA ASP A 128 18.28 -1.71 -10.45
C ASP A 128 19.79 -1.82 -10.74
N LEU A 129 20.40 -0.85 -11.43
CA LEU A 129 21.86 -0.77 -11.60
C LEU A 129 22.60 -0.62 -10.25
N PHE A 130 22.06 0.20 -9.35
CA PHE A 130 22.60 0.32 -7.99
C PHE A 130 22.55 -1.03 -7.26
N MET A 131 21.45 -1.76 -7.38
CA MET A 131 21.29 -3.09 -6.80
C MET A 131 22.29 -4.10 -7.41
N VAL A 132 22.42 -4.14 -8.73
CA VAL A 132 23.40 -4.98 -9.45
C VAL A 132 24.82 -4.68 -8.95
N GLY A 133 25.19 -3.41 -8.88
CA GLY A 133 26.51 -2.98 -8.40
C GLY A 133 26.77 -3.43 -6.97
N LEU A 134 25.78 -3.29 -6.08
CA LEU A 134 25.94 -3.71 -4.69
C LEU A 134 26.06 -5.23 -4.56
N CYS A 135 25.27 -6.01 -5.29
CA CYS A 135 25.40 -7.47 -5.30
C CYS A 135 26.74 -7.92 -5.87
N ALA A 136 27.25 -7.23 -6.89
CA ALA A 136 28.54 -7.55 -7.50
C ALA A 136 29.72 -7.31 -6.54
N LEU A 137 29.57 -6.37 -5.59
CA LEU A 137 30.58 -6.04 -4.58
C LEU A 137 30.47 -6.88 -3.30
N THR A 138 29.32 -7.50 -3.04
CA THR A 138 29.04 -8.18 -1.76
C THR A 138 28.69 -9.65 -1.98
N TYR A 139 27.41 -9.99 -2.05
CA TYR A 139 26.89 -11.32 -2.28
C TYR A 139 25.49 -11.24 -2.88
N PHE A 140 25.08 -12.28 -3.61
CA PHE A 140 23.78 -12.39 -4.24
C PHE A 140 23.06 -13.63 -3.72
N PRO A 141 21.74 -13.57 -3.44
CA PRO A 141 20.86 -12.40 -3.47
C PRO A 141 20.96 -11.60 -2.16
N LEU A 142 20.74 -10.29 -2.23
CA LEU A 142 20.78 -9.43 -1.04
C LEU A 142 19.54 -9.65 -0.16
N PRO A 143 19.71 -9.85 1.16
CA PRO A 143 18.59 -9.85 2.09
C PRO A 143 17.94 -8.47 2.08
N PHE A 144 16.61 -8.44 2.09
CA PHE A 144 15.84 -7.19 2.05
C PHE A 144 16.13 -6.31 0.82
N GLY A 145 16.36 -6.91 -0.37
CA GLY A 145 16.64 -6.16 -1.60
C GLY A 145 15.66 -5.01 -1.90
N LEU A 146 14.38 -5.16 -1.54
CA LEU A 146 13.38 -4.09 -1.66
C LEU A 146 13.68 -2.86 -0.77
N LEU A 147 14.25 -3.06 0.42
CA LEU A 147 14.66 -1.98 1.33
C LEU A 147 15.90 -1.25 0.82
N ILE A 148 16.77 -1.96 0.11
CA ILE A 148 17.98 -1.38 -0.49
C ILE A 148 17.63 -0.60 -1.77
N VAL A 149 16.72 -1.11 -2.59
CA VAL A 149 16.32 -0.49 -3.88
C VAL A 149 15.35 0.68 -3.68
N GLY A 150 14.61 0.71 -2.58
CA GLY A 150 13.61 1.75 -2.29
C GLY A 150 14.17 3.17 -2.22
N PRO A 151 15.20 3.46 -1.40
CA PRO A 151 15.77 4.80 -1.27
C PRO A 151 16.27 5.42 -2.60
N PRO A 152 17.08 4.75 -3.44
CA PRO A 152 17.50 5.33 -4.72
C PRO A 152 16.30 5.55 -5.66
N PHE A 153 15.30 4.68 -5.62
CA PHE A 153 14.10 4.80 -6.44
C PHE A 153 13.27 6.03 -6.11
N VAL A 154 12.99 6.24 -4.81
CA VAL A 154 12.26 7.43 -4.33
C VAL A 154 13.06 8.71 -4.59
N LEU A 155 14.39 8.66 -4.42
CA LEU A 155 15.27 9.81 -4.64
C LEU A 155 15.23 10.27 -6.10
N VAL A 156 15.35 9.35 -7.07
CA VAL A 156 15.30 9.71 -8.50
C VAL A 156 13.93 10.27 -8.88
N ILE A 157 12.84 9.62 -8.45
CA ILE A 157 11.47 10.13 -8.68
C ILE A 157 11.33 11.55 -8.11
N GLY A 158 11.79 11.77 -6.87
CA GLY A 158 11.74 13.07 -6.20
C GLY A 158 12.53 14.14 -6.96
N ILE A 159 13.76 13.85 -7.38
CA ILE A 159 14.59 14.79 -8.14
C ILE A 159 13.94 15.14 -9.48
N CYS A 160 13.48 14.13 -10.23
CA CYS A 160 12.85 14.38 -11.53
C CYS A 160 11.52 15.15 -11.38
N PHE A 161 10.68 14.78 -10.41
CA PHE A 161 9.42 15.45 -10.16
C PHE A 161 9.62 16.90 -9.72
N THR A 162 10.55 17.17 -8.80
CA THR A 162 10.88 18.54 -8.36
C THR A 162 11.48 19.37 -9.49
N TYR A 163 12.30 18.78 -10.36
CA TYR A 163 12.84 19.46 -11.53
C TYR A 163 11.75 19.87 -12.53
N ILE A 164 10.82 18.95 -12.85
CA ILE A 164 9.76 19.20 -13.82
C ILE A 164 8.68 20.13 -13.25
N SER A 165 8.29 19.93 -12.00
CA SER A 165 7.19 20.65 -11.34
C SER A 165 7.64 21.92 -10.62
N GLY A 166 8.95 22.10 -10.39
CA GLY A 166 9.52 23.21 -9.62
C GLY A 166 9.11 24.62 -10.09
N PRO A 167 9.04 24.90 -11.40
CA PRO A 167 8.54 26.19 -11.89
C PRO A 167 7.08 26.46 -11.49
N ARG A 168 6.24 25.42 -11.43
CA ARG A 168 4.81 25.53 -11.07
C ARG A 168 4.65 25.80 -9.57
N TRP A 169 5.48 25.20 -8.74
CA TRP A 169 5.47 25.42 -7.28
C TRP A 169 5.87 26.83 -6.89
N ARG A 170 6.82 27.43 -7.64
CA ARG A 170 7.22 28.81 -7.42
C ARG A 170 6.13 29.81 -7.77
N ALA A 171 5.21 29.45 -8.68
CA ALA A 171 4.11 30.30 -9.10
C ALA A 171 2.91 30.25 -8.15
N ASP A 172 2.64 29.09 -7.52
CA ASP A 172 1.52 28.90 -6.60
C ASP A 172 1.95 28.07 -5.37
N PRO A 173 2.23 28.74 -4.23
CA PRO A 173 2.63 28.06 -2.99
C PRO A 173 1.58 27.12 -2.42
N SER A 174 0.30 27.27 -2.76
CA SER A 174 -0.77 26.37 -2.30
C SER A 174 -0.60 24.95 -2.84
N LEU A 175 0.08 24.79 -3.99
CA LEU A 175 0.41 23.50 -4.58
C LEU A 175 1.37 22.67 -3.72
N PHE A 176 2.20 23.33 -2.91
CA PHE A 176 3.13 22.64 -2.02
C PHE A 176 2.39 21.83 -0.95
N VAL A 177 1.27 22.35 -0.45
CA VAL A 177 0.43 21.65 0.53
C VAL A 177 -0.14 20.36 -0.06
N GLU A 178 -0.64 20.42 -1.30
CA GLU A 178 -1.16 19.22 -1.98
C GLU A 178 -0.06 18.19 -2.26
N VAL A 179 1.13 18.64 -2.70
CA VAL A 179 2.28 17.73 -2.91
C VAL A 179 2.71 17.10 -1.60
N GLN A 180 2.80 17.88 -0.52
CA GLN A 180 3.15 17.37 0.79
C GLN A 180 2.14 16.32 1.25
N ARG A 181 0.85 16.56 0.99
CA ARG A 181 -0.22 15.61 1.28
C ARG A 181 -0.03 14.27 0.57
N GLN A 182 0.16 14.33 -0.76
CA GLN A 182 0.39 13.15 -1.59
C GLN A 182 1.69 12.45 -1.23
N LEU A 183 2.73 13.20 -0.86
CA LEU A 183 3.99 12.64 -0.39
C LEU A 183 3.79 11.86 0.91
N VAL A 184 3.02 12.37 1.88
CA VAL A 184 2.76 11.64 3.13
C VAL A 184 1.98 10.35 2.87
N VAL A 185 0.98 10.38 1.97
CA VAL A 185 0.25 9.16 1.55
C VAL A 185 1.20 8.15 0.89
N TYR A 186 2.05 8.61 -0.03
CA TYR A 186 3.08 7.77 -0.66
C TYR A 186 4.07 7.21 0.36
N GLN A 187 4.52 8.01 1.34
CA GLN A 187 5.42 7.56 2.41
C GLN A 187 4.77 6.45 3.24
N CYS A 188 3.48 6.60 3.59
CA CYS A 188 2.73 5.56 4.28
C CYS A 188 2.67 4.27 3.44
N GLN A 189 2.35 4.40 2.15
CA GLN A 189 2.32 3.29 1.21
C GLN A 189 3.67 2.58 1.08
N THR A 190 4.78 3.31 1.07
CA THR A 190 6.12 2.70 1.03
C THR A 190 6.55 2.11 2.37
N THR A 191 6.04 2.62 3.51
CA THR A 191 6.40 2.16 4.85
C THR A 191 5.79 0.80 5.18
N LEU A 192 4.54 0.56 4.79
CA LEU A 192 3.84 -0.70 5.08
C LEU A 192 4.58 -1.95 4.55
N PRO A 193 5.08 -1.97 3.29
CA PRO A 193 5.94 -3.03 2.78
C PRO A 193 7.21 -3.31 3.60
N PHE A 194 7.66 -2.37 4.45
CA PHE A 194 8.78 -2.59 5.37
C PHE A 194 8.31 -3.09 6.74
N VAL A 195 7.20 -2.57 7.25
CA VAL A 195 6.65 -2.94 8.57
C VAL A 195 6.18 -4.39 8.57
N TYR A 196 5.47 -4.83 7.54
CA TYR A 196 4.87 -6.16 7.52
C TYR A 196 5.89 -7.32 7.43
N PRO A 197 7.00 -7.24 6.67
CA PRO A 197 8.06 -8.23 6.75
C PRO A 197 8.72 -8.31 8.13
N LEU A 198 8.94 -7.18 8.81
CA LEU A 198 9.43 -7.17 10.19
C LEU A 198 8.43 -7.82 11.16
N TYR A 199 7.13 -7.57 10.94
CA TYR A 199 6.08 -8.27 11.66
C TYR A 199 6.14 -9.80 11.42
N ILE A 200 6.27 -10.25 10.17
CA ILE A 200 6.38 -11.69 9.85
C ILE A 200 7.61 -12.31 10.52
N LEU A 201 8.75 -11.64 10.48
CA LEU A 201 9.97 -12.11 11.17
C LEU A 201 9.73 -12.27 12.68
N GLY A 202 9.07 -11.29 13.30
CA GLY A 202 8.66 -11.39 14.71
C GLY A 202 7.69 -12.56 14.95
N PHE A 203 6.68 -12.71 14.11
CA PHE A 203 5.65 -13.74 14.24
C PHE A 203 6.22 -15.16 14.13
N VAL A 204 7.12 -15.39 13.16
CA VAL A 204 7.76 -16.69 12.94
C VAL A 204 8.80 -17.01 14.02
N SER A 205 9.38 -15.99 14.66
CA SER A 205 10.34 -16.17 15.76
C SER A 205 9.69 -16.57 17.08
N LEU A 206 8.37 -16.45 17.21
CA LEU A 206 7.61 -16.76 18.42
C LEU A 206 6.92 -18.11 18.33
N THR A 207 6.69 -18.75 19.48
CA THR A 207 5.99 -20.05 19.57
C THR A 207 4.93 -20.04 20.67
N GLY A 208 3.92 -20.91 20.53
CA GLY A 208 2.86 -21.10 21.52
C GLY A 208 2.01 -19.84 21.75
N TRP A 209 1.69 -19.57 23.01
CA TRP A 209 0.83 -18.43 23.40
C TRP A 209 1.39 -17.06 23.01
N ASN A 210 2.71 -16.90 22.97
CA ASN A 210 3.33 -15.63 22.57
C ASN A 210 3.05 -15.31 21.10
N GLN A 211 3.01 -16.33 20.23
CA GLN A 211 2.65 -16.16 18.82
C GLN A 211 1.19 -15.72 18.67
N VAL A 212 0.28 -16.30 19.47
CA VAL A 212 -1.15 -15.93 19.48
C VAL A 212 -1.34 -14.48 19.94
N ILE A 213 -0.66 -14.07 21.01
CA ILE A 213 -0.72 -12.68 21.50
C ILE A 213 -0.16 -11.71 20.46
N PHE A 214 0.89 -12.10 19.74
CA PHE A 214 1.51 -11.28 18.70
C PHE A 214 0.60 -11.01 17.49
N VAL A 215 -0.43 -11.84 17.26
CA VAL A 215 -1.48 -11.56 16.25
C VAL A 215 -2.16 -10.21 16.51
N ALA A 216 -2.32 -9.82 17.77
CA ALA A 216 -2.95 -8.54 18.14
C ALA A 216 -2.16 -7.30 17.68
N VAL A 217 -0.92 -7.45 17.21
CA VAL A 217 -0.14 -6.35 16.64
C VAL A 217 -0.63 -5.97 15.23
N LEU A 218 -1.24 -6.89 14.47
CA LEU A 218 -1.81 -6.61 13.14
C LEU A 218 -2.86 -5.49 13.17
N PRO A 219 -3.92 -5.57 14.02
CA PRO A 219 -4.90 -4.49 14.08
C PRO A 219 -4.29 -3.17 14.57
N ILE A 220 -3.24 -3.21 15.41
CA ILE A 220 -2.52 -2.01 15.85
C ILE A 220 -1.82 -1.34 14.65
N ILE A 221 -1.12 -2.12 13.81
CA ILE A 221 -0.47 -1.61 12.60
C ILE A 221 -1.52 -0.95 11.68
N GLN A 222 -2.66 -1.61 11.48
CA GLN A 222 -3.73 -1.06 10.65
C GLN A 222 -4.31 0.23 11.22
N ILE A 223 -4.60 0.30 12.53
CA ILE A 223 -5.11 1.53 13.16
C ILE A 223 -4.10 2.67 12.98
N ILE A 224 -2.80 2.42 13.19
CA ILE A 224 -1.76 3.44 13.01
C ILE A 224 -1.72 3.90 11.54
N ALA A 225 -1.77 2.98 10.59
CA ALA A 225 -1.72 3.30 9.16
C ALA A 225 -2.96 4.07 8.70
N LYS A 226 -4.17 3.65 9.11
CA LYS A 226 -5.44 4.35 8.83
C LYS A 226 -5.40 5.78 9.37
N ASN A 227 -4.94 5.95 10.61
CA ASN A 227 -4.80 7.27 11.24
C ASN A 227 -3.78 8.15 10.54
N TRP A 228 -2.67 7.56 10.07
CA TRP A 228 -1.66 8.29 9.33
C TRP A 228 -2.20 8.81 8.01
N ILE A 229 -2.84 7.95 7.20
CA ILE A 229 -3.41 8.34 5.91
C ILE A 229 -4.50 9.40 6.07
N SER A 230 -5.39 9.26 7.05
CA SER A 230 -6.45 10.24 7.20
C SER A 230 -5.95 11.61 7.67
N ARG A 231 -5.01 11.63 8.64
CA ARG A 231 -4.36 12.89 9.04
C ARG A 231 -3.61 13.53 7.87
N ALA A 232 -3.02 12.72 7.01
CA ALA A 232 -2.38 13.22 5.80
C ALA A 232 -3.40 13.88 4.89
N LEU A 233 -4.52 13.21 4.59
CA LEU A 233 -5.50 13.70 3.61
C LEU A 233 -6.36 14.87 4.10
N GLY A 234 -6.36 15.19 5.39
CA GLY A 234 -6.89 16.45 5.92
C GLY A 234 -8.38 16.59 5.65
N ASP A 235 -8.79 17.52 4.79
CA ASP A 235 -10.20 17.78 4.41
C ASP A 235 -10.62 17.09 3.09
N ASP A 236 -9.78 16.24 2.48
CA ASP A 236 -10.17 15.48 1.27
C ASP A 236 -10.83 14.16 1.63
N ASP A 237 -12.08 14.33 2.02
CA ASP A 237 -12.98 13.30 2.47
C ASP A 237 -13.27 12.24 1.40
N ASP A 238 -13.09 12.57 0.12
CA ASP A 238 -13.29 11.66 -1.01
C ASP A 238 -12.10 10.71 -1.26
N GLN A 239 -10.86 11.16 -0.98
CA GLN A 239 -9.64 10.35 -1.14
C GLN A 239 -9.38 9.44 0.06
N LYS A 240 -9.80 9.84 1.27
CA LYS A 240 -9.53 9.10 2.52
C LYS A 240 -9.96 7.64 2.47
N PRO A 241 -11.23 7.30 2.14
CA PRO A 241 -11.68 5.92 2.16
C PRO A 241 -10.95 5.08 1.11
N GLN A 242 -10.75 5.66 -0.09
CA GLN A 242 -10.04 5.01 -1.18
C GLN A 242 -8.60 4.64 -0.78
N CYS A 243 -7.83 5.59 -0.25
CA CYS A 243 -6.45 5.33 0.16
C CYS A 243 -6.39 4.33 1.32
N VAL A 244 -7.29 4.41 2.30
CA VAL A 244 -7.33 3.46 3.41
C VAL A 244 -7.56 2.03 2.91
N ILE A 245 -8.56 1.81 2.05
CA ILE A 245 -8.88 0.48 1.52
C ILE A 245 -7.68 -0.07 0.71
N PHE A 246 -7.19 0.69 -0.27
CA PHE A 246 -6.14 0.20 -1.18
C PHE A 246 -4.75 0.10 -0.55
N VAL A 247 -4.41 0.98 0.40
CA VAL A 247 -3.06 1.04 1.00
C VAL A 247 -2.98 0.27 2.31
N VAL A 248 -4.04 0.25 3.13
CA VAL A 248 -3.97 -0.43 4.44
C VAL A 248 -4.59 -1.81 4.37
N GLU A 249 -5.81 -1.92 3.86
CA GLU A 249 -6.59 -3.15 3.95
C GLU A 249 -6.12 -4.21 2.98
N VAL A 250 -5.88 -3.85 1.71
CA VAL A 250 -5.33 -4.78 0.72
C VAL A 250 -3.95 -5.29 1.14
N TYR A 251 -3.07 -4.41 1.62
CA TYR A 251 -1.76 -4.84 2.13
C TYR A 251 -1.91 -5.77 3.33
N ASN A 252 -2.74 -5.41 4.32
CA ASN A 252 -2.97 -6.28 5.47
C ASN A 252 -3.47 -7.66 5.04
N ALA A 253 -4.46 -7.72 4.14
CA ALA A 253 -5.01 -8.99 3.65
C ALA A 253 -3.94 -9.85 2.95
N LEU A 254 -3.08 -9.25 2.13
CA LEU A 254 -1.96 -9.97 1.49
C LEU A 254 -0.99 -10.53 2.53
N TYR A 255 -0.66 -9.76 3.56
CA TYR A 255 0.28 -10.21 4.60
C TYR A 255 -0.34 -11.21 5.56
N VAL A 256 -1.62 -11.05 5.92
CA VAL A 256 -2.37 -12.06 6.69
C VAL A 256 -2.40 -13.39 5.94
N SER A 257 -2.64 -13.38 4.63
CA SER A 257 -2.56 -14.60 3.81
C SER A 257 -1.19 -15.28 3.91
N ASN A 258 -0.10 -14.49 3.88
CA ASN A 258 1.25 -15.04 4.06
C ASN A 258 1.50 -15.60 5.47
N VAL A 259 1.00 -14.91 6.51
CA VAL A 259 1.05 -15.37 7.90
C VAL A 259 0.30 -16.69 8.06
N LEU A 260 -0.90 -16.82 7.46
CA LEU A 260 -1.68 -18.05 7.47
C LEU A 260 -0.95 -19.21 6.78
N GLN A 261 -0.27 -18.94 5.67
CA GLN A 261 0.54 -19.95 4.97
C GLN A 261 1.78 -20.38 5.76
N THR A 262 2.36 -19.48 6.54
CA THR A 262 3.59 -19.73 7.31
C THR A 262 3.32 -20.18 8.75
N ALA A 263 2.06 -20.12 9.21
CA ALA A 263 1.69 -20.45 10.57
C ALA A 263 2.00 -21.91 10.91
N SER A 264 2.78 -22.11 11.98
CA SER A 264 3.21 -23.43 12.44
C SER A 264 2.15 -24.15 13.28
N SER A 265 1.10 -23.46 13.74
CA SER A 265 0.06 -24.03 14.61
C SER A 265 -1.35 -23.66 14.14
N TRP A 266 -2.28 -24.61 14.30
CA TRP A 266 -3.70 -24.39 14.00
C TRP A 266 -4.32 -23.29 14.87
N ALA A 267 -3.81 -23.11 16.09
CA ALA A 267 -4.31 -22.11 17.04
C ALA A 267 -3.97 -20.68 16.60
N SER A 268 -2.76 -20.45 16.07
CA SER A 268 -2.39 -19.15 15.51
C SER A 268 -3.13 -18.84 14.21
N MET A 269 -3.37 -19.85 13.37
CA MET A 269 -4.22 -19.72 12.19
C MET A 269 -5.66 -19.33 12.57
N ALA A 270 -6.26 -20.03 13.53
CA ALA A 270 -7.60 -19.72 14.03
C ALA A 270 -7.67 -18.31 14.65
N ALA A 271 -6.65 -17.91 15.40
CA ALA A 271 -6.58 -16.57 16.00
C ALA A 271 -6.56 -15.46 14.93
N VAL A 272 -5.76 -15.62 13.87
CA VAL A 272 -5.71 -14.66 12.75
C VAL A 272 -7.07 -14.55 12.06
N ILE A 273 -7.72 -15.69 11.75
CA ILE A 273 -9.05 -15.71 11.13
C ILE A 273 -10.10 -15.03 12.02
N VAL A 274 -10.08 -15.32 13.34
CA VAL A 274 -11.02 -14.70 14.27
C VAL A 274 -10.80 -13.19 14.37
N VAL A 275 -9.54 -12.73 14.41
CA VAL A 275 -9.21 -11.30 14.43
C VAL A 275 -9.71 -10.61 13.17
N ASP A 276 -9.45 -11.18 11.99
CA ASP A 276 -9.93 -10.64 10.72
C ASP A 276 -11.47 -10.61 10.64
N LEU A 277 -12.15 -11.69 11.08
CA LEU A 277 -13.62 -11.74 11.11
C LEU A 277 -14.22 -10.73 12.07
N VAL A 278 -13.64 -10.58 13.26
CA VAL A 278 -14.09 -9.59 14.24
C VAL A 278 -13.89 -8.19 13.68
N GLN A 279 -12.75 -7.93 13.04
CA GLN A 279 -12.45 -6.64 12.45
C GLN A 279 -13.39 -6.31 11.27
N PHE A 280 -13.63 -7.28 10.39
CA PHE A 280 -14.61 -7.15 9.32
C PHE A 280 -16.02 -6.90 9.85
N TRP A 281 -16.43 -7.64 10.88
CA TRP A 281 -17.74 -7.48 11.50
C TRP A 281 -17.91 -6.10 12.14
N VAL A 282 -16.89 -5.61 12.84
CA VAL A 282 -16.87 -4.25 13.40
C VAL A 282 -16.96 -3.21 12.28
N SER A 283 -16.17 -3.34 11.21
CA SER A 283 -16.29 -2.46 10.04
C SER A 283 -17.67 -2.49 9.41
N MET A 284 -18.34 -3.66 9.35
CA MET A 284 -19.69 -3.77 8.78
C MET A 284 -20.79 -3.18 9.66
N LEU A 285 -20.71 -3.33 10.98
CA LEU A 285 -21.70 -2.77 11.91
C LEU A 285 -21.68 -1.25 11.93
N ASP A 286 -20.53 -0.65 11.69
CA ASP A 286 -20.33 0.79 11.74
C ASP A 286 -20.67 1.48 10.38
N ILE A 287 -21.03 0.72 9.33
CA ILE A 287 -21.54 1.21 8.03
C ILE A 287 -23.08 1.45 8.05
N VAL A 288 -23.80 0.85 9.00
CA VAL A 288 -25.28 0.90 9.13
C VAL A 288 -25.71 1.93 10.17
#